data_AF-A0A9E3K1C2-F1
#
_entry.id   AF-A0A9E3K1C2-F1
#
_cell.length_a   1.000
_cell.length_b   1.000
_cell.length_c   1.000
_cell.angle_alpha   90.00
_cell.angle_beta   90.00
_cell.angle_gamma   90.00
#
_symmetry.space_group_name_H-M   'P 1'
#
loop_
_entity.id
_entity.type
_entity.pdbx_description
1 polymer ?
#
loop_
_entity_poly.entity_id
_entity_poly.type
_entity_poly.pdbx_seq_one_letter_code
_entity_poly.pdbx_strand_id
1 'polypeptide(L)'
;MDLIARLLAEPQRFEFVQAVRLLLLALAEQGIPEQRALARHLRFPNSLKLAFPPSQLEAAAQDAHGYRLTPGFMSLLGAHGALPLHVTERILALPADGGEADAARAFLDMFSTRMVALWYRAWQKYRVEYLVAGPRDAFLPMLLALAGVPAGGAFAADGVPDTALAACAGLLRRRPVSAAVLGRVLSGHFGVPVRVQEGVGHWDRLAPSEQSVLGANALLGRSALLGARSWRPDLRVRVRIGPLDRPRYDDFLPGAPGARALRTLLGLFAV
;
A
#
# COMPACT_ATOMS: atom_id res chain seq x y z
N MET A 1 -29.50 1.03 6.55
CA MET A 1 -29.19 1.68 7.83
C MET A 1 -27.76 2.17 7.79
N ASP A 2 -27.54 3.44 8.09
CA ASP A 2 -26.21 4.03 8.23
C ASP A 2 -25.40 3.28 9.31
N LEU A 3 -24.15 2.93 8.99
CA LEU A 3 -23.28 2.15 9.86
C LEU A 3 -22.88 2.96 11.11
N ILE A 4 -22.80 4.29 11.00
CA ILE A 4 -22.51 5.18 12.12
C ILE A 4 -23.69 5.22 13.09
N ALA A 5 -24.93 5.32 12.58
CA ALA A 5 -26.12 5.24 13.41
C ALA A 5 -26.18 3.92 14.20
N ARG A 6 -25.78 2.79 13.57
CA ARG A 6 -25.67 1.50 14.26
C ARG A 6 -24.55 1.46 15.30
N LEU A 7 -23.40 2.09 15.04
CA LEU A 7 -22.32 2.22 16.02
C LEU A 7 -22.77 3.02 17.25
N LEU A 8 -23.54 4.09 17.05
CA LEU A 8 -24.07 4.89 18.15
C LEU A 8 -25.15 4.15 18.96
N ALA A 9 -25.97 3.33 18.30
CA ALA A 9 -27.04 2.57 18.97
C ALA A 9 -26.53 1.28 19.66
N GLU A 10 -25.59 0.56 19.05
CA GLU A 10 -25.11 -0.75 19.48
C GLU A 10 -23.56 -0.82 19.48
N PRO A 11 -22.86 0.01 20.27
CA PRO A 11 -21.40 0.09 20.26
C PRO A 11 -20.71 -1.24 20.60
N GLN A 12 -21.35 -2.07 21.44
CA GLN A 12 -20.84 -3.39 21.84
C GLN A 12 -20.65 -4.38 20.69
N ARG A 13 -21.22 -4.12 19.51
CA ARG A 13 -21.07 -4.98 18.32
C ARG A 13 -19.85 -4.63 17.46
N PHE A 14 -19.13 -3.57 17.82
CA PHE A 14 -18.00 -3.08 17.04
C PHE A 14 -16.68 -3.23 17.80
N GLU A 15 -15.65 -3.63 17.06
CA GLU A 15 -14.27 -3.54 17.50
C GLU A 15 -13.81 -2.07 17.53
N PHE A 16 -13.00 -1.70 18.52
CA PHE A 16 -12.61 -0.30 18.74
C PHE A 16 -11.92 0.31 17.52
N VAL A 17 -10.94 -0.38 16.95
CA VAL A 17 -10.16 0.12 15.81
C VAL A 17 -11.06 0.35 14.61
N GLN A 18 -11.97 -0.58 14.35
CA GLN A 18 -12.91 -0.48 13.23
C GLN A 18 -13.88 0.70 13.45
N ALA A 19 -14.39 0.88 14.67
CA ALA A 19 -15.25 2.02 15.01
C ALA A 19 -14.52 3.36 14.79
N VAL A 20 -13.29 3.49 15.28
CA VAL A 20 -12.48 4.70 15.07
C VAL A 20 -12.26 4.93 13.57
N ARG A 21 -11.92 3.90 12.80
CA ARG A 21 -11.74 4.00 11.35
C ARG A 21 -13.00 4.51 10.65
N LEU A 22 -14.17 3.98 11.00
CA LEU A 22 -15.45 4.41 10.42
C LEU A 22 -15.73 5.89 10.70
N LEU A 23 -15.51 6.34 11.93
CA LEU A 23 -15.68 7.75 12.28
C LEU A 23 -14.65 8.65 11.58
N LEU A 24 -13.41 8.20 11.42
CA LEU A 24 -12.38 8.94 10.68
C LEU A 24 -12.74 9.10 9.20
N LEU A 25 -13.31 8.06 8.57
CA LEU A 25 -13.80 8.15 7.19
C LEU A 25 -14.96 9.15 7.08
N ALA A 26 -15.92 9.09 8.00
CA ALA A 26 -17.05 10.03 8.04
C ALA A 26 -16.61 11.49 8.25
N LEU A 27 -15.62 11.71 9.13
CA LEU A 27 -15.04 13.04 9.37
C LEU A 27 -14.19 13.51 8.17
N ALA A 28 -13.55 12.59 7.44
CA ALA A 28 -12.81 12.92 6.22
C ALA A 28 -13.75 13.35 5.08
N GLU A 29 -14.93 12.75 4.97
CA GLU A 29 -15.99 13.21 4.05
C GLU A 29 -16.45 14.64 4.37
N GLN A 30 -16.38 15.04 5.64
CA GLN A 30 -16.63 16.42 6.09
C GLN A 30 -15.41 17.35 5.93
N GLY A 31 -14.32 16.87 5.31
CA GLY A 31 -13.10 17.64 5.09
C GLY A 31 -12.17 17.74 6.31
N ILE A 32 -12.40 16.97 7.37
CA ILE A 32 -11.57 16.98 8.58
C ILE A 32 -10.45 15.94 8.43
N PRO A 33 -9.17 16.34 8.39
CA PRO A 33 -8.06 15.40 8.26
C PRO A 33 -7.91 14.55 9.52
N GLU A 34 -7.44 13.31 9.36
CA GLU A 34 -7.29 12.32 10.44
C GLU A 34 -6.59 12.88 11.68
N GLN A 35 -5.49 13.62 11.50
CA GLN A 35 -4.72 14.20 12.60
C GLN A 35 -5.54 15.19 13.43
N ARG A 36 -6.40 15.99 12.78
CA ARG A 36 -7.31 16.92 13.47
C ARG A 36 -8.49 16.16 14.07
N ALA A 37 -9.00 15.15 13.38
CA ALA A 37 -10.09 14.31 13.86
C ALA A 37 -9.71 13.62 15.19
N LEU A 38 -8.58 12.90 15.23
CA LEU A 38 -8.07 12.24 16.43
C LEU A 38 -7.71 13.21 17.56
N ALA A 39 -7.29 14.44 17.24
CA ALA A 39 -6.85 15.41 18.25
C ALA A 39 -7.99 16.25 18.86
N ARG A 40 -9.08 16.49 18.12
CA ARG A 40 -10.12 17.46 18.52
C ARG A 40 -11.56 16.96 18.39
N HIS A 41 -11.82 16.01 17.49
CA HIS A 41 -13.19 15.55 17.21
C HIS A 41 -13.49 14.15 17.76
N LEU A 42 -12.48 13.39 18.16
CA LEU A 42 -12.64 12.10 18.83
C LEU A 42 -12.19 12.21 20.28
N ARG A 43 -13.09 11.86 21.20
CA ARG A 43 -12.82 11.81 22.64
C ARG A 43 -12.98 10.38 23.14
N PHE A 44 -12.05 9.97 24.00
CA PHE A 44 -12.04 8.63 24.59
C PHE A 44 -12.14 8.74 26.11
N PRO A 45 -13.36 8.95 26.65
CA PRO A 45 -13.52 9.12 28.08
C PRO A 45 -13.38 7.79 28.82
N ASN A 46 -13.00 7.87 30.09
CA ASN A 46 -12.79 6.70 30.94
C ASN A 46 -14.13 6.08 31.37
N SER A 47 -14.21 4.76 31.44
CA SER A 47 -15.34 4.12 32.12
C SER A 47 -15.22 4.26 33.64
N LEU A 48 -16.35 4.44 34.32
CA LEU A 48 -16.43 4.34 35.78
C LEU A 48 -17.03 3.00 36.24
N LYS A 49 -17.38 2.11 35.29
CA LYS A 49 -17.96 0.81 35.64
C LYS A 49 -16.91 -0.07 36.32
N LEU A 50 -17.34 -0.72 37.38
CA LEU A 50 -16.54 -1.70 38.14
C LEU A 50 -16.80 -3.15 37.70
N ALA A 51 -17.72 -3.35 36.75
CA ALA A 51 -17.96 -4.64 36.14
C ALA A 51 -16.97 -4.90 34.99
N PHE A 52 -16.73 -6.18 34.70
CA PHE A 52 -15.96 -6.60 33.53
C PHE A 52 -16.66 -6.11 32.24
N PRO A 53 -15.94 -5.47 31.30
CA PRO A 53 -16.54 -4.94 30.08
C PRO A 53 -16.89 -6.10 29.13
N PRO A 54 -18.15 -6.19 28.66
CA PRO A 54 -18.58 -7.26 27.75
C PRO A 54 -18.05 -7.10 26.32
N SER A 55 -17.49 -5.93 25.99
CA SER A 55 -17.02 -5.54 24.65
C SER A 55 -15.92 -4.48 24.75
N GLN A 56 -15.17 -4.26 23.65
CA GLN A 56 -14.12 -3.23 23.60
C GLN A 56 -14.66 -1.80 23.67
N LEU A 57 -15.92 -1.59 23.28
CA LEU A 57 -16.62 -0.31 23.38
C LEU A 57 -17.79 -0.47 24.33
N GLU A 58 -17.86 0.42 25.32
CA GLU A 58 -18.97 0.47 26.27
C GLU A 58 -20.09 1.37 25.76
N ALA A 59 -19.73 2.55 25.25
CA ALA A 59 -20.68 3.57 24.83
C ALA A 59 -20.10 4.38 23.67
N ALA A 60 -20.97 4.81 22.77
CA ALA A 60 -20.66 5.74 21.69
C ALA A 60 -21.72 6.84 21.67
N ALA A 61 -21.29 8.09 21.64
CA ALA A 61 -22.17 9.25 21.57
C ALA A 61 -21.64 10.27 20.57
N GLN A 62 -22.55 11.06 20.00
CA GLN A 62 -22.21 12.18 19.14
C GLN A 62 -22.46 13.48 19.90
N ASP A 63 -21.42 14.30 20.01
CA ASP A 63 -21.45 15.62 20.64
C ASP A 63 -21.45 16.70 19.54
N ALA A 64 -21.78 17.95 19.89
CA ALA A 64 -21.75 19.09 18.96
C ALA A 64 -20.37 19.32 18.28
N HIS A 65 -19.30 18.78 18.89
CA HIS A 65 -17.93 18.95 18.43
C HIS A 65 -17.29 17.67 17.84
N GLY A 66 -18.03 16.55 17.78
CA GLY A 66 -17.52 15.29 17.23
C GLY A 66 -18.14 14.05 17.87
N TYR A 67 -17.32 13.03 18.13
CA TYR A 67 -17.77 11.76 18.71
C TYR A 67 -17.01 11.41 19.99
N ARG A 68 -17.73 10.75 20.89
CA ARG A 68 -17.23 10.25 22.17
C ARG A 68 -17.36 8.72 22.16
N LEU A 69 -16.24 8.02 22.24
CA LEU A 69 -16.17 6.56 22.29
C LEU A 69 -15.58 6.14 23.63
N THR A 70 -16.33 5.46 24.48
CA THR A 70 -15.85 4.98 25.78
C THR A 70 -15.24 3.59 25.61
N PRO A 71 -13.90 3.45 25.55
CA PRO A 71 -13.28 2.14 25.45
C PRO A 71 -13.39 1.38 26.78
N GLY A 72 -13.61 0.07 26.71
CA GLY A 72 -13.55 -0.85 27.86
C GLY A 72 -12.12 -1.24 28.27
N PHE A 73 -11.11 -0.66 27.63
CA PHE A 73 -9.69 -0.96 27.82
C PHE A 73 -8.86 0.33 27.75
N MET A 74 -7.61 0.30 28.19
CA MET A 74 -6.72 1.48 28.21
C MET A 74 -7.34 2.69 28.93
N SER A 75 -8.04 2.42 30.02
CA SER A 75 -8.65 3.42 30.89
C SER A 75 -7.71 3.74 32.07
N LEU A 76 -7.81 4.95 32.62
CA LEU A 76 -7.21 5.33 33.89
C LEU A 76 -8.15 5.00 35.07
N LEU A 77 -9.46 4.96 34.84
CA LEU A 77 -10.49 4.71 35.85
C LEU A 77 -11.29 3.43 35.55
N GLY A 78 -12.10 2.98 36.52
CA GLY A 78 -12.96 1.81 36.38
C GLY A 78 -12.25 0.49 36.71
N ALA A 79 -12.91 -0.64 36.42
CA ALA A 79 -12.43 -1.99 36.76
C ALA A 79 -11.03 -2.34 36.20
N HIS A 80 -10.70 -1.79 35.03
CA HIS A 80 -9.41 -2.01 34.35
C HIS A 80 -8.58 -0.72 34.27
N GLY A 81 -8.85 0.23 35.17
CA GLY A 81 -8.13 1.49 35.27
C GLY A 81 -6.67 1.27 35.71
N ALA A 82 -5.75 2.05 35.15
CA ALA A 82 -4.36 2.07 35.61
C ALA A 82 -4.18 2.74 36.99
N LEU A 83 -5.10 3.62 37.39
CA LEU A 83 -5.05 4.27 38.69
C LEU A 83 -5.60 3.35 39.78
N PRO A 84 -5.13 3.49 41.04
CA PRO A 84 -5.69 2.75 42.16
C PRO A 84 -7.21 2.90 42.28
N LEU A 85 -7.90 1.82 42.64
CA LEU A 85 -9.37 1.76 42.69
C LEU A 85 -9.99 2.89 43.51
N HIS A 86 -9.37 3.29 44.63
CA HIS A 86 -9.87 4.36 45.50
C HIS A 86 -10.03 5.72 44.77
N VAL A 87 -9.31 5.96 43.67
CA VAL A 87 -9.47 7.17 42.85
C VAL A 87 -10.82 7.13 42.12
N THR A 88 -11.17 5.96 41.56
CA THR A 88 -12.47 5.76 40.91
C THR A 88 -13.60 5.86 41.93
N GLU A 89 -13.46 5.23 43.10
CA GLU A 89 -14.44 5.31 44.20
C GLU A 89 -14.64 6.75 44.68
N ARG A 90 -13.55 7.52 44.82
CA ARG A 90 -13.62 8.93 45.21
C ARG A 90 -14.39 9.77 44.19
N ILE A 91 -14.17 9.55 42.89
CA ILE A 91 -14.91 10.25 41.84
C ILE A 91 -16.39 9.83 41.85
N LEU A 92 -16.68 8.55 42.08
CA LEU A 92 -18.06 8.05 42.22
C LEU A 92 -18.78 8.59 43.46
N ALA A 93 -18.04 8.91 44.53
CA ALA A 93 -18.59 9.47 45.77
C ALA A 93 -18.89 10.98 45.69
N LEU A 94 -18.40 11.68 44.65
CA LEU A 94 -18.69 13.10 44.46
C LEU A 94 -20.16 13.29 44.03
N PRO A 95 -20.84 14.36 44.51
CA PRO A 95 -22.20 14.68 44.07
C PRO A 95 -22.26 14.93 42.57
N ALA A 96 -23.23 14.28 41.89
CA ALA A 96 -23.43 14.44 40.45
C ALA A 96 -23.84 15.88 40.06
N ASP A 97 -24.62 16.55 40.92
CA ASP A 97 -25.17 17.89 40.65
C ASP A 97 -24.13 19.01 40.79
N GLY A 98 -23.00 18.75 41.46
CA GLY A 98 -21.97 19.74 41.77
C GLY A 98 -20.95 20.00 40.66
N GLY A 99 -20.98 19.22 39.57
CA GLY A 99 -20.01 19.33 38.46
C GLY A 99 -18.55 18.93 38.80
N GLU A 100 -18.22 18.74 40.08
CA GLU A 100 -16.89 18.32 40.54
C GLU A 100 -16.50 16.93 40.02
N ALA A 101 -17.45 15.99 39.99
CA ALA A 101 -17.24 14.65 39.46
C ALA A 101 -16.90 14.69 37.96
N ASP A 102 -17.64 15.49 37.20
CA ASP A 102 -17.43 15.68 35.77
C ASP A 102 -16.12 16.41 35.48
N ALA A 103 -15.75 17.41 36.28
CA ALA A 103 -14.48 18.12 36.15
C ALA A 103 -13.28 17.20 36.40
N ALA A 104 -13.32 16.39 37.48
CA ALA A 104 -12.29 15.43 37.80
C ALA A 104 -12.14 14.36 36.70
N ARG A 105 -13.27 13.86 36.20
CA ARG A 105 -13.29 12.92 35.07
C ARG A 105 -12.75 13.56 33.79
N ALA A 106 -13.20 14.75 33.44
CA ALA A 106 -12.77 15.46 32.23
C ALA A 106 -11.25 15.73 32.22
N PHE A 107 -10.67 16.03 33.39
CA PHE A 107 -9.22 16.16 33.54
C PHE A 107 -8.49 14.86 33.17
N LEU A 108 -8.94 13.71 33.68
CA LEU A 108 -8.34 12.40 33.37
C LEU A 108 -8.62 11.95 31.92
N ASP A 109 -9.79 12.29 31.39
CA ASP A 109 -10.18 12.04 30.00
C ASP A 109 -9.27 12.78 29.02
N MET A 110 -8.70 13.93 29.38
CA MET A 110 -7.72 14.64 28.55
C MET A 110 -6.47 13.78 28.27
N PHE A 111 -5.93 13.13 29.31
CA PHE A 111 -4.78 12.24 29.17
C PHE A 111 -5.14 10.96 28.43
N SER A 112 -6.28 10.37 28.80
CA SER A 112 -6.75 9.09 28.26
C SER A 112 -7.06 9.22 26.77
N THR A 113 -7.72 10.31 26.36
CA THR A 113 -8.00 10.61 24.95
C THR A 113 -6.72 10.68 24.13
N ARG A 114 -5.70 11.39 24.62
CA ARG A 114 -4.42 11.48 23.92
C ARG A 114 -3.69 10.15 23.87
N MET A 115 -3.68 9.40 24.96
CA MET A 115 -3.04 8.08 25.04
C MET A 115 -3.65 7.10 24.04
N VAL A 116 -4.98 6.97 24.04
CA VAL A 116 -5.73 6.10 23.13
C VAL A 116 -5.54 6.52 21.67
N ALA A 117 -5.54 7.82 21.37
CA ALA A 117 -5.27 8.32 20.02
C ALA A 117 -3.84 7.96 19.54
N LEU A 118 -2.84 8.09 20.41
CA LEU A 118 -1.46 7.70 20.08
C LEU A 118 -1.31 6.19 19.90
N TRP A 119 -1.97 5.40 20.76
CA TRP A 119 -2.02 3.95 20.61
C TRP A 119 -2.65 3.55 19.27
N TYR A 120 -3.80 4.13 18.90
CA TYR A 120 -4.44 3.86 17.61
C TYR A 120 -3.49 4.18 16.44
N ARG A 121 -2.78 5.32 16.49
CA ARG A 121 -1.77 5.68 15.49
C ARG A 121 -0.59 4.70 15.42
N ALA A 122 -0.13 4.22 16.57
CA ALA A 122 0.94 3.22 16.61
C ALA A 122 0.45 1.87 16.06
N TRP A 123 -0.78 1.47 16.40
CA TRP A 123 -1.39 0.22 15.96
C TRP A 123 -1.54 0.16 14.43
N GLN A 124 -2.00 1.24 13.80
CA GLN A 124 -2.19 1.28 12.34
C GLN A 124 -0.87 1.39 11.55
N LYS A 125 0.21 1.92 12.15
CA LYS A 125 1.45 2.29 11.44
C LYS A 125 2.08 1.15 10.64
N TYR A 126 1.97 -0.09 11.11
CA TYR A 126 2.61 -1.27 10.51
C TYR A 126 1.61 -2.22 9.83
N ARG A 127 0.37 -1.78 9.60
CA ARG A 127 -0.69 -2.57 8.98
C ARG A 127 -0.95 -2.05 7.57
N VAL A 128 -0.63 -2.87 6.57
CA VAL A 128 -0.67 -2.50 5.15
C VAL A 128 -2.09 -2.10 4.73
N GLU A 129 -3.11 -2.75 5.29
CA GLU A 129 -4.52 -2.49 4.97
C GLU A 129 -4.91 -1.04 5.28
N TYR A 130 -4.26 -0.42 6.27
CA TYR A 130 -4.51 0.96 6.69
C TYR A 130 -3.63 1.96 5.93
N LEU A 131 -2.45 1.54 5.47
CA LEU A 131 -1.59 2.35 4.61
C LEU A 131 -2.17 2.52 3.20
N VAL A 132 -2.88 1.51 2.70
CA VAL A 132 -3.52 1.51 1.37
C VAL A 132 -4.89 2.17 1.41
N ALA A 133 -5.69 1.92 2.46
CA ALA A 133 -7.06 2.40 2.54
C ALA A 133 -7.22 3.84 3.07
N GLY A 134 -6.12 4.57 3.27
CA GLY A 134 -6.14 5.98 3.67
C GLY A 134 -6.47 6.93 2.51
N PRO A 135 -6.67 8.23 2.79
CA PRO A 135 -6.91 9.25 1.76
C PRO A 135 -5.73 9.42 0.79
N ARG A 136 -4.53 8.95 1.16
CA ARG A 136 -3.36 8.82 0.29
C ARG A 136 -2.74 7.46 0.54
N ASP A 137 -2.48 6.71 -0.54
CA ASP A 137 -1.80 5.42 -0.47
C ASP A 137 -0.32 5.64 -0.12
N ALA A 138 0.02 5.41 1.15
CA ALA A 138 1.39 5.53 1.63
C ALA A 138 2.23 4.31 1.26
N PHE A 139 1.61 3.19 0.87
CA PHE A 139 2.28 1.95 0.53
C PHE A 139 2.77 1.92 -0.92
N LEU A 140 2.01 2.52 -1.84
CA LEU A 140 2.36 2.61 -3.25
C LEU A 140 3.77 3.17 -3.51
N PRO A 141 4.19 4.32 -2.93
CA PRO A 141 5.55 4.82 -3.09
C PRO A 141 6.63 3.85 -2.61
N MET A 142 6.35 3.06 -1.56
CA MET A 142 7.29 2.05 -1.06
C MET A 142 7.44 0.89 -2.05
N LEU A 143 6.34 0.45 -2.65
CA LEU A 143 6.37 -0.58 -3.70
C LEU A 143 7.09 -0.10 -4.96
N LEU A 144 6.90 1.16 -5.35
CA LEU A 144 7.62 1.75 -6.48
C LEU A 144 9.11 1.87 -6.20
N ALA A 145 9.49 2.31 -4.99
CA ALA A 145 10.88 2.32 -4.56
C ALA A 145 11.49 0.90 -4.58
N LEU A 146 10.74 -0.10 -4.14
CA LEU A 146 11.14 -1.51 -4.26
C LEU A 146 11.31 -1.92 -5.73
N ALA A 147 10.42 -1.50 -6.62
CA ALA A 147 10.52 -1.73 -8.06
C ALA A 147 11.72 -1.00 -8.72
N GLY A 148 12.33 -0.04 -8.02
CA GLY A 148 13.40 0.82 -8.55
C GLY A 148 12.88 1.93 -9.47
N VAL A 149 11.62 2.34 -9.30
CA VAL A 149 10.94 3.36 -10.10
C VAL A 149 10.61 4.55 -9.21
N PRO A 150 10.85 5.80 -9.64
CA PRO A 150 10.44 6.97 -8.86
C PRO A 150 8.91 7.07 -8.81
N ALA A 151 8.38 7.44 -7.63
CA ALA A 151 6.96 7.70 -7.45
C ALA A 151 6.54 8.98 -8.17
N GLY A 152 5.28 9.05 -8.61
CA GLY A 152 4.70 10.25 -9.22
C GLY A 152 4.41 10.12 -10.72
N GLY A 153 4.16 8.91 -11.22
CA GLY A 153 3.72 8.71 -12.59
C GLY A 153 4.82 8.87 -13.63
N ALA A 154 6.05 8.42 -13.32
CA ALA A 154 7.21 8.56 -14.21
C ALA A 154 6.97 8.02 -15.63
N PHE A 155 6.12 7.00 -15.75
CA PHE A 155 5.79 6.34 -17.02
C PHE A 155 4.30 6.47 -17.40
N ALA A 156 3.56 7.35 -16.73
CA ALA A 156 2.13 7.54 -16.98
C ALA A 156 1.85 8.01 -18.42
N ALA A 157 2.73 8.85 -18.99
CA ALA A 157 2.63 9.32 -20.37
C ALA A 157 2.77 8.19 -21.41
N ASP A 158 3.50 7.14 -21.06
CA ASP A 158 3.67 5.95 -21.90
C ASP A 158 2.52 4.93 -21.71
N GLY A 159 1.55 5.22 -20.84
CA GLY A 159 0.42 4.31 -20.56
C GLY A 159 0.71 3.26 -19.49
N VAL A 160 1.79 3.42 -18.72
CA VAL A 160 2.15 2.49 -17.64
C VAL A 160 1.84 3.14 -16.28
N PRO A 161 0.74 2.74 -15.61
CA PRO A 161 0.38 3.33 -14.32
C PRO A 161 1.28 2.78 -13.20
N ASP A 162 1.55 3.64 -12.21
CA ASP A 162 2.33 3.31 -11.02
C ASP A 162 1.79 2.06 -10.29
N THR A 163 0.47 1.89 -10.25
CA THR A 163 -0.17 0.71 -9.63
C THR A 163 0.19 -0.60 -10.31
N ALA A 164 0.35 -0.62 -11.64
CA ALA A 164 0.75 -1.81 -12.38
C ALA A 164 2.22 -2.18 -12.09
N LEU A 165 3.10 -1.18 -11.98
CA LEU A 165 4.50 -1.37 -11.61
C LEU A 165 4.63 -1.87 -10.17
N ALA A 166 3.88 -1.28 -9.25
CA ALA A 166 3.83 -1.68 -7.85
C ALA A 166 3.35 -3.12 -7.67
N ALA A 167 2.33 -3.54 -8.42
CA ALA A 167 1.84 -4.93 -8.41
C ALA A 167 2.92 -5.94 -8.85
N CYS A 168 3.87 -5.50 -9.69
CA CYS A 168 4.97 -6.32 -10.19
C CYS A 168 6.32 -6.00 -9.53
N ALA A 169 6.37 -5.23 -8.45
CA ALA A 169 7.60 -4.66 -7.89
C ALA A 169 8.69 -5.72 -7.62
N GLY A 170 8.31 -6.83 -6.98
CA GLY A 170 9.23 -7.95 -6.71
C GLY A 170 9.71 -8.68 -7.97
N LEU A 171 8.88 -8.73 -9.02
CA LEU A 171 9.23 -9.37 -10.29
C LEU A 171 10.17 -8.50 -11.13
N LEU A 172 9.99 -7.18 -11.09
CA LEU A 172 10.83 -6.22 -11.82
C LEU A 172 12.28 -6.20 -11.33
N ARG A 173 12.51 -6.43 -10.03
CA ARG A 173 13.87 -6.49 -9.45
C ARG A 173 14.55 -7.84 -9.55
N ARG A 174 13.82 -8.90 -9.89
CA ARG A 174 14.37 -10.25 -9.91
C ARG A 174 15.39 -10.38 -11.04
N ARG A 175 16.60 -10.85 -10.69
CA ARG A 175 17.65 -11.22 -11.66
C ARG A 175 18.07 -12.68 -11.43
N PRO A 176 18.38 -13.45 -12.48
CA PRO A 176 18.24 -13.11 -13.91
C PRO A 176 16.76 -12.95 -14.35
N VAL A 177 16.53 -12.27 -15.47
CA VAL A 177 15.17 -12.11 -16.02
C VAL A 177 14.74 -13.41 -16.68
N SER A 178 13.62 -13.98 -16.21
CA SER A 178 13.03 -15.17 -16.82
C SER A 178 12.04 -14.76 -17.92
N ALA A 179 12.11 -15.41 -19.08
CA ALA A 179 11.13 -15.26 -20.15
C ALA A 179 9.68 -15.50 -19.68
N ALA A 180 9.46 -16.44 -18.75
CA ALA A 180 8.14 -16.72 -18.19
C ALA A 180 7.62 -15.54 -17.33
N VAL A 181 8.50 -14.92 -16.54
CA VAL A 181 8.15 -13.74 -15.72
C VAL A 181 7.87 -12.54 -16.62
N LEU A 182 8.73 -12.29 -17.60
CA LEU A 182 8.53 -11.22 -18.58
C LEU A 182 7.20 -11.36 -19.32
N GLY A 183 6.91 -12.57 -19.83
CA GLY A 183 5.63 -12.87 -20.47
C GLY A 183 4.44 -12.64 -19.54
N ARG A 184 4.52 -13.02 -18.26
CA ARG A 184 3.43 -12.83 -17.28
C ARG A 184 3.19 -11.36 -16.96
N VAL A 185 4.25 -10.57 -16.73
CA VAL A 185 4.13 -9.13 -16.43
C VAL A 185 3.51 -8.39 -17.62
N LEU A 186 4.01 -8.64 -18.83
CA LEU A 186 3.44 -8.05 -20.05
C LEU A 186 1.99 -8.49 -20.27
N SER A 187 1.68 -9.78 -20.08
CA SER A 187 0.31 -10.28 -20.22
C SER A 187 -0.65 -9.65 -19.22
N GLY A 188 -0.21 -9.49 -17.96
CA GLY A 188 -1.01 -8.87 -16.89
C GLY A 188 -1.29 -7.39 -17.15
N HIS A 189 -0.30 -6.65 -17.66
CA HIS A 189 -0.48 -5.24 -17.99
C HIS A 189 -1.40 -5.01 -19.20
N PHE A 190 -1.21 -5.76 -20.29
CA PHE A 190 -1.97 -5.56 -21.53
C PHE A 190 -3.29 -6.34 -21.60
N GLY A 191 -3.53 -7.28 -20.69
CA GLY A 191 -4.73 -8.12 -20.71
C GLY A 191 -4.84 -9.02 -21.96
N VAL A 192 -3.70 -9.38 -22.55
CA VAL A 192 -3.58 -10.27 -23.72
C VAL A 192 -2.47 -11.31 -23.48
N PRO A 193 -2.53 -12.49 -24.11
CA PRO A 193 -1.47 -13.46 -23.95
C PRO A 193 -0.16 -12.95 -24.58
N VAL A 194 0.93 -13.01 -23.82
CA VAL A 194 2.29 -12.68 -24.27
C VAL A 194 3.21 -13.87 -24.01
N ARG A 195 3.88 -14.33 -25.08
CA ARG A 195 4.89 -15.40 -25.00
C ARG A 195 6.25 -14.85 -25.40
N VAL A 196 7.27 -15.17 -24.61
CA VAL A 196 8.65 -14.80 -24.89
C VAL A 196 9.40 -16.05 -25.33
N GLN A 197 9.93 -16.03 -26.55
CA GLN A 197 10.77 -17.08 -27.11
C GLN A 197 12.23 -16.69 -26.94
N GLU A 198 12.98 -17.50 -26.19
CA GLU A 198 14.43 -17.37 -25.98
C GLU A 198 15.22 -18.02 -27.11
N GLY A 199 16.53 -17.76 -27.17
CA GLY A 199 17.42 -18.46 -28.11
C GLY A 199 17.21 -18.06 -29.57
N VAL A 200 16.71 -16.84 -29.83
CA VAL A 200 16.37 -16.43 -31.20
C VAL A 200 17.64 -16.01 -31.91
N GLY A 201 18.17 -16.94 -32.71
CA GLY A 201 19.37 -16.74 -33.49
C GLY A 201 19.29 -15.55 -34.45
N HIS A 202 20.38 -14.79 -34.46
CA HIS A 202 20.60 -13.73 -35.42
C HIS A 202 22.05 -13.72 -35.87
N TRP A 203 22.26 -13.22 -37.09
CA TRP A 203 23.60 -12.93 -37.59
C TRP A 203 24.06 -11.59 -37.03
N ASP A 204 25.05 -11.63 -36.16
CA ASP A 204 25.73 -10.45 -35.66
C ASP A 204 26.95 -10.14 -36.54
N ARG A 205 27.24 -8.86 -36.75
CA ARG A 205 28.32 -8.42 -37.62
C ARG A 205 29.57 -8.22 -36.78
N LEU A 206 30.64 -8.94 -37.10
CA LEU A 206 31.91 -8.84 -36.39
C LEU A 206 32.64 -7.56 -36.81
N ALA A 207 33.15 -6.80 -35.84
CA ALA A 207 34.01 -5.66 -36.12
C ALA A 207 35.29 -6.13 -36.84
N PRO A 208 35.93 -5.30 -37.68
CA PRO A 208 37.15 -5.69 -38.38
C PRO A 208 38.26 -6.23 -37.46
N SER A 209 38.33 -5.73 -36.21
CA SER A 209 39.27 -6.19 -35.18
C SER A 209 38.96 -7.58 -34.61
N GLU A 210 37.72 -8.06 -34.74
CA GLU A 210 37.26 -9.36 -34.26
C GLU A 210 37.31 -10.44 -35.36
N GLN A 211 37.61 -10.02 -36.60
CA GLN A 211 37.73 -10.91 -37.74
C GLN A 211 39.12 -11.56 -37.76
N SER A 212 39.15 -12.85 -38.03
CA SER A 212 40.41 -13.57 -38.20
C SER A 212 41.04 -13.21 -39.54
N VAL A 213 42.27 -12.69 -39.51
CA VAL A 213 43.07 -12.37 -40.70
C VAL A 213 44.38 -13.15 -40.68
N LEU A 214 44.89 -13.48 -41.86
CA LEU A 214 46.21 -14.10 -42.01
C LEU A 214 47.29 -13.16 -41.48
N GLY A 215 48.20 -13.68 -40.66
CA GLY A 215 49.25 -12.89 -40.01
C GLY A 215 48.85 -12.25 -38.67
N ALA A 216 47.59 -12.38 -38.24
CA ALA A 216 47.18 -12.03 -36.88
C ALA A 216 47.14 -13.28 -35.96
N ASN A 217 47.06 -13.04 -34.65
CA ASN A 217 46.97 -14.10 -33.63
C ASN A 217 45.56 -14.75 -33.60
N ALA A 218 45.22 -15.51 -34.63
CA ALA A 218 44.04 -16.37 -34.69
C ALA A 218 44.46 -17.85 -34.66
N LEU A 219 44.06 -18.57 -33.60
CA LEU A 219 44.38 -19.99 -33.45
C LEU A 219 43.16 -20.84 -33.82
N LEU A 220 43.35 -21.76 -34.76
CA LEU A 220 42.30 -22.71 -35.15
C LEU A 220 41.85 -23.54 -33.94
N GLY A 221 40.54 -23.70 -33.77
CA GLY A 221 39.94 -24.42 -32.64
C GLY A 221 39.96 -23.69 -31.30
N ARG A 222 40.52 -22.47 -31.22
CA ARG A 222 40.49 -21.65 -29.99
C ARG A 222 39.88 -20.27 -30.20
N SER A 223 40.35 -19.51 -31.18
CA SER A 223 39.96 -18.10 -31.39
C SER A 223 39.65 -17.73 -32.83
N ALA A 224 39.91 -18.62 -33.81
CA ALA A 224 39.61 -18.34 -35.20
C ALA A 224 38.09 -18.33 -35.46
N LEU A 225 37.59 -17.24 -36.03
CA LEU A 225 36.20 -17.07 -36.49
C LEU A 225 36.17 -17.00 -38.01
N LEU A 226 35.18 -17.67 -38.61
CA LEU A 226 35.01 -17.69 -40.06
C LEU A 226 34.10 -16.56 -40.54
N GLY A 227 34.61 -15.71 -41.43
CA GLY A 227 33.85 -14.67 -42.10
C GLY A 227 33.60 -13.41 -41.25
N ALA A 228 32.75 -12.53 -41.77
CA ALA A 228 32.47 -11.22 -41.17
C ALA A 228 31.23 -11.20 -40.25
N ARG A 229 30.62 -12.37 -40.00
CA ARG A 229 29.38 -12.49 -39.21
C ARG A 229 29.40 -13.76 -38.36
N SER A 230 28.83 -13.68 -37.17
CA SER A 230 28.67 -14.82 -36.26
C SER A 230 27.21 -15.05 -35.92
N TRP A 231 26.80 -16.32 -35.82
CA TRP A 231 25.44 -16.67 -35.41
C TRP A 231 25.33 -16.67 -33.89
N ARG A 232 24.49 -15.77 -33.35
CA ARG A 232 24.32 -15.53 -31.91
C ARG A 232 22.86 -15.75 -31.47
N PRO A 233 22.51 -16.91 -30.88
CA PRO A 233 21.18 -17.16 -30.32
C PRO A 233 20.99 -16.59 -28.91
N ASP A 234 22.07 -16.19 -28.24
CA ASP A 234 22.10 -15.77 -26.84
C ASP A 234 21.71 -14.30 -26.61
N LEU A 235 21.70 -13.48 -27.66
CA LEU A 235 21.54 -12.02 -27.54
C LEU A 235 20.13 -11.49 -27.85
N ARG A 236 19.21 -12.34 -28.31
CA ARG A 236 17.87 -11.90 -28.71
C ARG A 236 16.78 -12.82 -28.21
N VAL A 237 15.65 -12.19 -27.89
CA VAL A 237 14.38 -12.86 -27.60
C VAL A 237 13.32 -12.34 -28.57
N ARG A 238 12.30 -13.16 -28.82
CA ARG A 238 11.13 -12.75 -29.61
C ARG A 238 9.90 -12.71 -28.70
N VAL A 239 9.31 -11.54 -28.58
CA VAL A 239 8.04 -11.35 -27.87
C VAL A 239 6.90 -11.53 -28.85
N ARG A 240 6.04 -12.52 -28.63
CA ARG A 240 4.81 -12.77 -29.39
C ARG A 240 3.61 -12.32 -28.57
N ILE A 241 2.83 -11.39 -29.10
CA ILE A 241 1.66 -10.81 -28.46
C ILE A 241 0.41 -11.30 -29.20
N GLY A 242 -0.55 -11.86 -28.49
CA GLY A 242 -1.86 -12.20 -29.03
C GLY A 242 -2.34 -13.62 -28.71
N PRO A 243 -3.49 -14.03 -29.27
CA PRO A 243 -4.24 -13.37 -30.36
C PRO A 243 -4.83 -12.00 -29.98
N LEU A 244 -4.94 -11.12 -30.98
CA LEU A 244 -5.43 -9.74 -30.84
C LEU A 244 -6.64 -9.50 -31.76
N ASP A 245 -7.58 -8.70 -31.30
CA ASP A 245 -8.59 -8.09 -32.17
C ASP A 245 -7.98 -6.91 -32.94
N ARG A 246 -8.73 -6.38 -33.92
CA ARG A 246 -8.23 -5.28 -34.76
C ARG A 246 -7.86 -4.02 -33.96
N PRO A 247 -8.69 -3.54 -33.00
CA PRO A 247 -8.33 -2.37 -32.20
C PRO A 247 -7.04 -2.56 -31.40
N ARG A 248 -6.87 -3.69 -30.69
CA ARG A 248 -5.64 -3.95 -29.92
C ARG A 248 -4.44 -4.13 -30.82
N TYR A 249 -4.61 -4.71 -32.01
CA TYR A 249 -3.53 -4.78 -33.00
C TYR A 249 -3.04 -3.38 -33.40
N ASP A 250 -3.97 -2.46 -33.67
CA ASP A 250 -3.64 -1.08 -34.04
C ASP A 250 -2.94 -0.34 -32.88
N ASP A 251 -3.27 -0.67 -31.62
CA ASP A 251 -2.59 -0.14 -30.42
C ASP A 251 -1.13 -0.61 -30.27
N PHE A 252 -0.75 -1.74 -30.87
CA PHE A 252 0.63 -2.25 -30.88
C PHE A 252 1.44 -1.81 -32.10
N LEU A 253 0.86 -1.00 -33.00
CA LEU A 253 1.60 -0.43 -34.12
C LEU A 253 2.68 0.56 -33.66
N PRO A 254 3.76 0.75 -34.43
CA PRO A 254 4.83 1.67 -34.07
C PRO A 254 4.31 3.08 -33.73
N GLY A 255 4.64 3.57 -32.53
CA GLY A 255 4.24 4.90 -32.04
C GLY A 255 2.87 4.96 -31.35
N ALA A 256 2.05 3.92 -31.48
CA ALA A 256 0.77 3.80 -30.78
C ALA A 256 0.97 3.57 -29.27
N PRO A 257 -0.08 3.80 -28.43
CA PRO A 257 0.04 3.75 -26.98
C PRO A 257 0.58 2.41 -26.45
N GLY A 258 0.09 1.27 -26.98
CA GLY A 258 0.53 -0.07 -26.56
C GLY A 258 1.99 -0.34 -26.90
N ALA A 259 2.47 0.13 -28.05
CA ALA A 259 3.88 0.01 -28.42
C ALA A 259 4.81 0.85 -27.51
N ARG A 260 4.38 2.05 -27.09
CA ARG A 260 5.14 2.88 -26.13
C ARG A 260 5.22 2.21 -24.76
N ALA A 261 4.08 1.77 -24.22
CA ALA A 261 4.02 1.04 -22.96
C ALA A 261 4.91 -0.21 -22.98
N LEU A 262 4.87 -0.97 -24.09
CA LEU A 262 5.67 -2.19 -24.24
C LEU A 262 7.16 -1.90 -24.19
N ARG A 263 7.61 -0.87 -24.92
CA ARG A 263 9.01 -0.44 -24.91
C ARG A 263 9.45 -0.03 -23.51
N THR A 264 8.62 0.74 -22.80
CA THR A 264 8.93 1.22 -21.45
C THR A 264 9.03 0.06 -20.47
N LEU A 265 8.07 -0.88 -20.48
CA LEU A 265 8.11 -2.08 -19.63
C LEU A 265 9.33 -2.96 -19.94
N LEU A 266 9.66 -3.18 -21.22
CA LEU A 266 10.85 -3.91 -21.60
C LEU A 266 12.14 -3.21 -21.11
N GLY A 267 12.16 -1.88 -21.15
CA GLY A 267 13.27 -1.06 -20.62
C GLY A 267 13.50 -1.25 -19.12
N LEU A 268 12.46 -1.53 -18.33
CA LEU A 268 12.62 -1.82 -16.90
C LEU A 268 13.29 -3.18 -16.64
N PHE A 269 13.18 -4.12 -17.59
CA PHE A 269 13.87 -5.40 -17.53
C PHE A 269 15.25 -5.37 -18.19
N ALA A 270 15.54 -4.39 -19.05
CA ALA A 270 16.87 -4.19 -19.58
C ALA A 270 17.81 -3.70 -18.45
N VAL A 271 19.05 -4.20 -18.43
CA VAL A 271 20.16 -3.68 -17.61
C VAL A 271 21.14 -3.05 -18.58
#